data_AF-A0AAW1JZ51-F1
#
_entry.id   AF-A0AAW1JZ51-F1
#
_cell.length_a   1.000
_cell.length_b   1.000
_cell.length_c   1.000
_cell.angle_alpha   90.00
_cell.angle_beta   90.00
_cell.angle_gamma   90.00
#
_symmetry.space_group_name_H-M   'P 1'
#
loop_
_entity.id
_entity.type
_entity.pdbx_description
1 polymer ?
#
loop_
_entity_poly.entity_id
_entity_poly.type
_entity_poly.pdbx_seq_one_letter_code
_entity_poly.pdbx_strand_id
1 'polypeptide(L)'
;MGHSRVVWLAVLLALALQRAATAAQGGGSYLGDVNISAILDSFSVSYDKRVRPNYGGPPVEVGVTMYVLSISSLSEVKMVLTNKISQSLYRTPAP
;
A
#
# COMPACT_ATOMS: atom_id res chain seq x y z
N MET A 1 -60.52 -24.14 -7.85
CA MET A 1 -59.37 -24.76 -7.12
C MET A 1 -57.96 -24.30 -7.56
N GLY A 2 -57.78 -23.29 -8.45
CA GLY A 2 -56.44 -22.97 -9.02
C GLY A 2 -55.58 -21.91 -8.29
N HIS A 3 -56.16 -21.06 -7.45
CA HIS A 3 -55.46 -19.85 -6.95
C HIS A 3 -54.43 -20.13 -5.84
N SER A 4 -54.70 -21.09 -4.94
CA SER A 4 -53.82 -21.35 -3.77
C SER A 4 -52.44 -21.91 -4.16
N ARG A 5 -52.38 -22.71 -5.24
CA ARG A 5 -51.12 -23.32 -5.72
C ARG A 5 -50.19 -22.33 -6.40
N VAL A 6 -50.74 -21.36 -7.13
CA VAL A 6 -49.97 -20.31 -7.80
C VAL A 6 -49.39 -19.33 -6.78
N VAL A 7 -50.15 -18.99 -5.74
CA VAL A 7 -49.69 -18.14 -4.64
C VAL A 7 -48.53 -18.80 -3.89
N TRP A 8 -48.61 -20.11 -3.62
CA TRP A 8 -47.54 -20.82 -2.92
C TRP A 8 -46.23 -20.88 -3.73
N LEU A 9 -46.33 -21.08 -5.05
CA LEU A 9 -45.18 -21.03 -5.95
C LEU A 9 -44.56 -19.63 -6.04
N ALA A 10 -45.38 -18.58 -6.07
CA ALA A 10 -44.90 -17.20 -6.06
C ALA A 10 -44.20 -16.84 -4.75
N VAL A 11 -44.70 -17.32 -3.61
CA VAL A 11 -44.07 -17.14 -2.29
C VAL A 11 -42.73 -17.86 -2.20
N LEU A 12 -42.64 -19.10 -2.68
CA LEU A 12 -41.36 -19.83 -2.74
C LEU A 12 -40.35 -19.13 -3.64
N LEU A 13 -40.79 -18.63 -4.80
CA LEU A 13 -39.93 -17.93 -5.73
C LEU A 13 -39.42 -16.61 -5.12
N ALA A 14 -40.29 -15.84 -4.46
CA ALA A 14 -39.92 -14.61 -3.77
C ALA A 14 -38.93 -14.89 -2.62
N LEU A 15 -39.17 -15.94 -1.83
CA LEU A 15 -38.28 -16.31 -0.73
C LEU A 15 -36.92 -16.80 -1.24
N ALA A 16 -36.89 -17.55 -2.34
CA ALA A 16 -35.66 -17.97 -3.01
C ALA A 16 -34.88 -16.77 -3.58
N LEU A 17 -35.57 -15.79 -4.18
CA LEU A 17 -34.95 -14.56 -4.67
C LEU A 17 -34.35 -13.74 -3.51
N GLN A 18 -35.06 -13.63 -2.39
CA GLN A 18 -34.57 -12.93 -1.20
C GLN A 18 -33.28 -13.59 -0.65
N ARG A 19 -33.22 -14.93 -0.59
CA ARG A 19 -32.03 -15.64 -0.10
C ARG A 19 -30.83 -15.49 -1.05
N ALA A 20 -31.08 -15.48 -2.37
CA ALA A 20 -30.05 -15.24 -3.36
C ALA A 20 -29.48 -13.81 -3.28
N ALA A 21 -30.32 -12.81 -3.01
CA ALA A 21 -29.88 -11.42 -2.84
C ALA A 21 -29.03 -11.20 -1.58
N THR A 22 -29.29 -11.94 -0.49
CA THR A 22 -28.51 -11.83 0.75
C THR A 22 -27.19 -12.60 0.76
N ALA A 23 -26.94 -13.48 -0.23
CA ALA A 23 -25.71 -14.27 -0.31
C ALA A 23 -24.47 -13.45 -0.73
N ALA A 24 -24.65 -12.18 -1.12
CA ALA A 24 -23.57 -11.28 -1.53
C ALA A 24 -23.01 -10.41 -0.39
N GLN A 25 -23.46 -10.57 0.85
CA GLN A 25 -22.84 -9.92 2.01
C GLN A 25 -21.68 -10.79 2.49
N GLY A 26 -20.57 -10.70 1.76
CA GLY A 26 -19.30 -11.28 2.16
C GLY A 26 -18.92 -10.75 3.54
N GLY A 27 -18.96 -11.62 4.54
CA GLY A 27 -18.34 -11.38 5.83
C GLY A 27 -16.83 -11.25 5.63
N GLY A 28 -16.35 -10.02 5.45
CA GLY A 28 -14.94 -9.72 5.38
C GLY A 28 -14.29 -9.99 6.73
N SER A 29 -13.47 -11.03 6.81
CA SER A 29 -12.63 -11.32 7.96
C SER A 29 -11.79 -10.10 8.31
N TYR A 30 -12.03 -9.48 9.46
CA TYR A 30 -11.24 -8.37 10.03
C TYR A 30 -9.80 -8.79 10.42
N LEU A 31 -9.47 -10.06 10.19
CA LEU A 31 -8.22 -10.77 10.49
C LEU A 31 -7.63 -11.38 9.20
N GLY A 32 -8.02 -10.85 8.03
CA GLY A 32 -7.79 -11.44 6.71
C GLY A 32 -6.38 -11.20 6.17
N ASP A 33 -5.89 -12.17 5.39
CA ASP A 33 -4.62 -12.13 4.66
C ASP A 33 -4.39 -10.74 4.09
N VAL A 34 -3.40 -10.03 4.64
CA VAL A 34 -3.01 -8.71 4.15
C VAL A 34 -2.53 -8.89 2.72
N ASN A 35 -3.35 -8.44 1.77
CA ASN A 35 -2.97 -8.47 0.37
C ASN A 35 -1.92 -7.36 0.14
N ILE A 36 -0.64 -7.73 0.28
CA ILE A 36 0.48 -6.81 0.17
C ILE A 36 0.47 -6.12 -1.21
N SER A 37 0.06 -6.83 -2.27
CA SER A 37 -0.06 -6.27 -3.62
C SER A 37 -1.07 -5.13 -3.66
N ALA A 38 -2.25 -5.29 -3.05
CA ALA A 38 -3.25 -4.22 -2.98
C ALA A 38 -2.71 -2.96 -2.23
N ILE A 39 -1.85 -3.15 -1.23
CA ILE A 39 -1.19 -2.05 -0.51
C ILE A 39 -0.15 -1.36 -1.41
N LEU A 40 0.72 -2.11 -2.10
CA LEU A 40 1.73 -1.56 -3.00
C LEU A 40 1.09 -0.84 -4.20
N ASP A 41 -0.03 -1.33 -4.71
CA ASP A 41 -0.81 -0.68 -5.76
C ASP A 41 -1.35 0.68 -5.28
N SER A 42 -1.86 0.74 -4.03
CA SER A 42 -2.36 2.01 -3.47
C SER A 42 -1.28 3.08 -3.30
N PHE A 43 -0.01 2.71 -3.07
CA PHE A 43 1.10 3.66 -3.01
C PHE A 43 1.62 4.06 -4.38
N SER A 44 1.41 3.26 -5.43
CA SER A 44 2.03 3.47 -6.74
C SER A 44 1.12 4.11 -7.78
N VAL A 45 -0.20 3.90 -7.70
CA VAL A 45 -1.17 4.37 -8.72
C VAL A 45 -1.11 5.87 -8.98
N SER A 46 -0.88 6.70 -7.95
CA SER A 46 -0.87 8.17 -8.07
C SER A 46 0.47 8.81 -7.70
N TYR A 47 1.52 8.02 -7.46
CA TYR A 47 2.82 8.53 -7.04
C TYR A 47 3.72 8.88 -8.22
N ASP A 48 3.97 10.17 -8.44
CA ASP A 48 5.01 10.62 -9.37
C ASP A 48 6.37 10.75 -8.66
N LYS A 49 7.25 9.77 -8.88
CA LYS A 49 8.60 9.74 -8.30
C LYS A 49 9.53 10.89 -8.72
N ARG A 50 9.18 11.64 -9.77
CA ARG A 50 10.02 12.74 -10.27
C ARG A 50 9.83 14.02 -9.47
N VAL A 51 8.68 14.13 -8.81
CA VAL A 51 8.31 15.32 -8.05
C VAL A 51 8.78 15.11 -6.61
N ARG A 52 9.68 15.97 -6.14
CA ARG A 52 10.09 15.93 -4.73
C ARG A 52 8.86 16.12 -3.83
N PRO A 53 8.82 15.50 -2.65
CA PRO A 53 7.78 15.81 -1.67
C PRO A 53 7.75 17.32 -1.38
N ASN A 54 6.54 17.87 -1.12
CA ASN A 54 6.32 19.30 -0.90
C ASN A 54 6.78 20.20 -2.06
N TYR A 55 6.57 19.77 -3.31
CA TYR A 55 6.88 20.58 -4.49
C TYR A 55 6.07 21.90 -4.48
N GLY A 56 6.76 23.04 -4.59
CA GLY A 56 6.15 24.37 -4.50
C GLY A 56 5.97 24.93 -3.08
N GLY A 57 6.17 24.11 -2.04
CA GLY A 57 6.20 24.53 -0.64
C GLY A 57 7.62 24.68 -0.08
N PRO A 58 7.75 24.78 1.26
CA PRO A 58 9.03 24.80 1.95
C PRO A 58 9.96 23.61 1.63
N PRO A 59 11.28 23.75 1.79
CA PRO A 59 12.22 22.63 1.65
C PRO A 59 11.86 21.44 2.56
N VAL A 60 12.24 20.24 2.13
CA VAL A 60 12.09 19.02 2.94
C VAL A 60 13.38 18.81 3.73
N GLU A 61 13.23 18.76 5.05
CA GLU A 61 14.34 18.42 5.95
C GLU A 61 14.62 16.91 5.93
N VAL A 62 15.89 16.56 5.72
CA VAL A 62 16.35 15.18 5.57
C VAL A 62 17.50 14.93 6.54
N GLY A 63 17.28 14.04 7.50
CA GLY A 63 18.32 13.50 8.36
C GLY A 63 19.10 12.40 7.64
N VAL A 64 20.42 12.41 7.78
CA VAL A 64 21.31 11.40 7.19
C VAL A 64 22.16 10.79 8.28
N THR A 65 22.15 9.45 8.35
CA THR A 65 23.08 8.68 9.18
C THR A 65 23.94 7.82 8.28
N MET A 66 25.26 7.87 8.45
CA MET A 66 26.21 7.11 7.65
C MET A 66 27.08 6.21 8.54
N TYR A 67 27.24 4.96 8.11
CA TYR A 67 28.15 4.01 8.70
C TYR A 67 29.27 3.67 7.71
N VAL A 68 30.53 3.88 8.11
CA VAL A 68 31.70 3.52 7.30
C VAL A 68 32.01 2.06 7.56
N LEU A 69 31.80 1.23 6.54
CA LEU A 69 32.04 -0.21 6.63
C LEU A 69 33.52 -0.53 6.43
N SER A 70 34.15 0.11 5.45
CA SER A 70 35.58 -0.03 5.20
C SER A 70 36.12 1.11 4.34
N ILE A 71 37.44 1.28 4.43
CA ILE A 71 38.23 2.15 3.56
C ILE A 71 39.22 1.23 2.83
N SER A 72 39.13 1.14 1.51
CA SER A 72 39.83 0.10 0.74
C SER A 72 41.08 0.58 0.00
N SER A 73 41.11 1.83 -0.46
CA SER A 73 42.29 2.38 -1.15
C SER A 73 42.39 3.88 -0.98
N LEU A 74 43.61 4.38 -0.75
CA LEU A 74 43.96 5.80 -0.75
C LEU A 74 44.99 6.05 -1.85
N SER A 75 44.74 7.04 -2.70
CA SER A 75 45.72 7.54 -3.66
C SER A 75 45.98 9.01 -3.41
N GLU A 76 47.15 9.31 -2.84
CA GLU A 76 47.57 10.69 -2.54
C GLU A 76 47.83 11.49 -3.82
N VAL A 77 48.52 10.86 -4.79
CA VAL A 77 48.81 11.48 -6.10
C VAL A 77 47.54 11.80 -6.87
N LYS A 78 46.50 10.95 -6.77
CA LYS A 78 45.22 11.18 -7.45
C LYS A 78 44.19 11.91 -6.60
N MET A 79 44.48 12.15 -5.31
CA MET A 79 43.54 12.74 -4.34
C MET A 79 42.19 11.99 -4.27
N VAL A 80 42.22 10.66 -4.27
CA VAL A 80 41.00 9.84 -4.19
C VAL A 80 41.13 8.81 -3.09
N LEU A 81 40.07 8.70 -2.29
CA LEU A 81 39.84 7.61 -1.35
C LEU A 81 38.63 6.81 -1.80
N THR A 82 38.75 5.48 -1.78
CA THR A 82 37.63 4.56 -2.01
C THR A 82 37.19 3.98 -0.68
N ASN A 83 35.91 4.14 -0.38
CA ASN A 83 35.28 3.70 0.86
C ASN A 83 33.91 3.06 0.58
N LYS A 84 33.54 2.07 1.40
CA LYS A 84 32.20 1.50 1.43
C LYS A 84 31.44 2.09 2.59
N ILE A 85 30.27 2.63 2.29
CA ILE A 85 29.39 3.27 3.26
C ILE A 85 27.98 2.66 3.19
N SER A 86 27.33 2.55 4.33
CA SER A 86 25.88 2.33 4.43
C SER A 86 25.23 3.63 4.87
N GLN A 87 24.26 4.13 4.12
CA GLN A 87 23.56 5.38 4.40
C GLN A 87 22.08 5.11 4.65
N SER A 88 21.55 5.70 5.72
CA SER A 88 20.12 5.73 6.01
C SER A 88 19.64 7.17 5.97
N LEU A 89 18.60 7.42 5.16
CA LEU A 89 17.92 8.70 5.08
C LEU A 89 16.61 8.61 5.85
N TYR A 90 16.35 9.57 6.73
CA TYR A 90 15.08 9.69 7.42
C TYR A 90 14.53 11.11 7.28
N ARG A 91 13.21 11.22 7.25
CA ARG A 91 12.54 12.51 7.32
C ARG A 91 12.57 12.99 8.76
N THR A 92 13.05 14.19 9.00
CA THR A 92 12.90 14.83 10.31
C THR A 92 11.41 15.19 10.51
N PRO A 93 10.81 14.89 11.69
CA PRO A 93 9.45 15.30 11.99
C PRO A 93 9.34 16.83 11.86
N ALA A 94 8.25 17.31 11.27
CA ALA A 94 7.93 18.74 11.32
C ALA A 94 7.69 19.15 12.79
N PRO A 95 8.07 20.37 13.20
CA PRO A 95 7.72 20.91 14.52
C PRO A 95 6.20 21.09 14.68
#